data_AF-A0A822ZGV0-F1
#
_entry.id   AF-A0A822ZGV0-F1
#
_cell.length_a   1.000
_cell.length_b   1.000
_cell.length_c   1.000
_cell.angle_alpha   90.00
_cell.angle_beta   90.00
_cell.angle_gamma   90.00
#
_symmetry.space_group_name_H-M   'P 1'
#
loop_
_entity.id
_entity.type
_entity.pdbx_description
1 polymer ?
#
loop_
_entity_poly.entity_id
_entity_poly.type
_entity_poly.pdbx_seq_one_letter_code
_entity_poly.pdbx_strand_id
1 'polypeptide(L)'
;MTSVSSTTIDNKLCIRAYTPTSSINEVGYFDLVIKVYFNGMNPKFPNGGLKSQFLDSLSLGSTMDVMGPLGHIEYIGHGSFTVYSKPKFAKRLAMLVGGTRITPIY
;
A
#
# COMPACT_ATOMS: atom_id res chain seq x y z
N MET A 1 -2.22 -2.27 8.34
CA MET A 1 -1.18 -1.25 8.58
C MET A 1 -0.76 -0.67 7.23
N THR A 2 -0.80 0.65 7.00
CA THR A 2 -0.30 1.22 5.74
C THR A 2 1.19 1.54 5.90
N SER A 3 2.01 1.03 4.98
CA SER A 3 3.43 1.32 4.88
C SER A 3 3.68 2.22 3.69
N VAL A 4 4.59 3.18 3.83
CA VAL A 4 4.97 4.10 2.76
C VAL A 4 6.38 3.77 2.32
N SER A 5 6.56 3.54 1.02
CA SER A 5 7.90 3.38 0.44
C SER A 5 8.41 4.71 -0.09
N SER A 6 9.66 5.02 0.21
CA SER A 6 10.37 6.21 -0.24
C SER A 6 11.51 5.81 -1.19
N THR A 7 11.60 6.47 -2.35
CA THR A 7 12.72 6.27 -3.28
C THR A 7 12.92 7.55 -4.09
N THR A 8 14.18 7.92 -4.34
CA THR A 8 14.52 8.97 -5.30
C THR A 8 14.54 8.40 -6.72
N ILE A 9 13.65 8.89 -7.58
CA ILE A 9 13.57 8.52 -9.01
C ILE A 9 13.75 9.82 -9.80
N ASP A 10 14.72 9.86 -10.72
CA ASP A 10 15.06 11.05 -11.52
C ASP A 10 15.25 12.32 -10.67
N ASN A 11 16.03 12.21 -9.58
CA ASN A 11 16.27 13.27 -8.59
C ASN A 11 15.01 13.81 -7.88
N LYS A 12 13.89 13.08 -7.94
CA LYS A 12 12.66 13.42 -7.22
C LYS A 12 12.30 12.35 -6.20
N LEU A 13 12.02 12.79 -4.98
CA LEU A 13 11.54 11.92 -3.92
C LEU A 13 10.12 11.42 -4.26
N CYS A 14 9.98 10.12 -4.52
CA CYS A 14 8.71 9.47 -4.78
C CYS A 14 8.26 8.67 -3.55
N ILE A 15 7.22 9.17 -2.92
CA ILE A 15 6.61 8.58 -1.72
C ILE A 15 5.25 7.98 -2.11
N ARG A 16 5.06 6.69 -1.83
CA ARG A 16 3.81 5.97 -2.14
C ARG A 16 3.41 5.02 -1.01
N ALA A 17 2.12 5.05 -0.68
CA ALA A 17 1.50 4.17 0.31
C ALA A 17 1.12 2.82 -0.30
N TYR A 18 1.43 1.75 0.42
CA TYR A 18 1.09 0.36 0.14
C TYR A 18 0.56 -0.29 1.43
N THR A 19 -0.40 -1.20 1.31
CA THR A 19 -0.83 -2.01 2.46
C THR A 19 -0.30 -3.43 2.25
N PRO A 20 0.54 -3.94 3.16
CA PRO A 20 0.99 -5.33 3.11
C PRO A 20 -0.19 -6.29 3.15
N THR A 21 -0.05 -7.43 2.49
CA THR A 21 -1.04 -8.52 2.47
C THR A 21 -0.58 -9.74 3.27
N SER A 22 0.59 -9.65 3.90
CA SER A 22 1.10 -10.66 4.83
C SER A 22 0.28 -10.67 6.11
N SER A 23 0.30 -11.82 6.80
CA SER A 23 -0.32 -11.96 8.12
C SER A 23 0.33 -11.02 9.14
N ILE A 24 -0.47 -10.51 10.08
CA ILE A 24 0.05 -9.70 11.19
C ILE A 24 1.00 -10.48 12.12
N ASN A 25 0.99 -11.81 12.04
CA ASN A 25 1.83 -12.68 12.86
C ASN A 25 3.13 -13.10 12.13
N GLU A 26 3.35 -12.63 10.90
CA GLU A 26 4.54 -12.97 10.11
C GLU A 26 5.78 -12.28 10.66
N VAL A 27 6.92 -12.99 10.71
CA VAL A 27 8.16 -12.49 11.33
C VAL A 27 9.30 -12.45 10.31
N GLY A 28 9.95 -11.30 10.20
CA GLY A 28 11.16 -11.12 9.40
C GLY A 28 10.92 -10.66 7.96
N TYR A 29 9.69 -10.74 7.45
CA TYR A 29 9.33 -10.23 6.13
C TYR A 29 7.88 -9.74 6.08
N PHE A 30 7.53 -9.07 4.99
CA PHE A 30 6.15 -8.73 4.66
C PHE A 30 5.97 -8.76 3.14
N ASP A 31 4.79 -9.19 2.69
CA ASP A 31 4.45 -9.21 1.28
C ASP A 31 3.71 -7.96 0.83
N LEU A 32 4.06 -7.45 -0.35
CA LEU A 32 3.33 -6.40 -1.07
C LEU A 32 2.78 -6.95 -2.39
N VAL A 33 1.46 -6.89 -2.56
CA VAL A 33 0.83 -7.11 -3.87
C VAL A 33 0.77 -5.79 -4.61
N ILE A 34 1.53 -5.69 -5.71
CA ILE A 34 1.64 -4.49 -6.53
C ILE A 34 1.17 -4.80 -7.95
N LYS A 35 0.24 -4.00 -8.47
CA LYS A 35 -0.06 -4.00 -9.90
C LYS A 35 0.95 -3.13 -10.62
N VAL A 36 1.70 -3.73 -11.54
CA VAL A 36 2.62 -3.00 -12.41
C VAL A 36 1.84 -2.33 -13.53
N TYR A 37 2.01 -1.01 -13.64
CA TYR A 37 1.47 -0.22 -14.75
C TYR A 37 2.59 0.06 -15.75
N PHE A 38 2.72 -0.78 -16.77
CA PHE A 38 3.76 -0.65 -17.79
C PHE A 38 3.52 0.55 -18.72
N ASN A 39 4.62 1.12 -19.24
CA ASN A 39 4.59 2.10 -20.31
C ASN A 39 3.98 1.51 -21.61
N GLY A 40 3.46 2.37 -22.50
CA GLY A 40 2.87 2.00 -23.79
C GLY A 40 1.53 1.26 -23.73
N MET A 41 1.11 0.72 -22.58
CA MET A 41 -0.09 -0.13 -22.47
C MET A 41 -1.41 0.64 -22.42
N ASN A 42 -1.40 1.89 -21.97
CA ASN A 42 -2.61 2.70 -21.85
C ASN A 42 -2.43 4.04 -22.58
N PRO A 43 -3.22 4.33 -23.63
CA PRO A 43 -3.11 5.59 -24.38
C PRO A 43 -3.29 6.85 -23.52
N LYS A 44 -4.06 6.77 -22.42
CA LYS A 44 -4.23 7.90 -21.48
C LYS A 44 -3.04 8.07 -20.54
N PHE A 45 -2.27 7.01 -20.32
CA PHE A 45 -1.11 6.98 -19.43
C PHE A 45 0.08 6.32 -20.14
N PRO A 46 0.61 6.93 -21.21
CA PRO A 46 1.60 6.29 -22.07
C PRO A 46 2.91 5.99 -21.35
N ASN A 47 3.25 6.74 -20.30
CA ASN A 47 4.48 6.54 -19.53
C ASN A 47 4.33 5.50 -18.40
N GLY A 48 3.13 4.95 -18.19
CA GLY A 48 2.86 3.98 -17.13
C GLY A 48 3.00 4.55 -15.71
N GLY A 49 3.19 3.66 -14.74
CA GLY A 49 3.35 3.98 -13.33
C GLY A 49 4.82 4.04 -12.94
N LEU A 50 5.27 5.23 -12.50
CA LEU A 50 6.66 5.48 -12.15
C LEU A 50 7.18 4.56 -11.04
N LYS A 51 6.49 4.52 -9.88
CA LYS A 51 6.92 3.70 -8.74
C LYS A 51 6.72 2.19 -8.97
N SER A 52 5.66 1.80 -9.68
CA SER A 52 5.39 0.38 -9.92
C SER A 52 6.38 -0.24 -10.89
N GLN A 53 6.80 0.50 -11.93
CA GLN A 53 7.85 0.05 -12.84
C GLN A 53 9.22 0.04 -12.15
N PHE A 54 9.50 1.02 -11.29
CA PHE A 54 10.71 0.99 -10.46
C PHE A 54 10.77 -0.26 -9.58
N LEU A 55 9.68 -0.58 -8.86
CA LEU A 55 9.59 -1.78 -8.02
C LEU A 55 9.79 -3.07 -8.81
N ASP A 56 9.22 -3.16 -10.01
CA ASP A 56 9.38 -4.30 -10.93
C ASP A 56 10.82 -4.45 -11.45
N SER A 57 11.55 -3.34 -11.59
CA SER A 57 12.94 -3.34 -12.07
C SER A 57 13.99 -3.72 -11.02
N LEU A 58 13.61 -3.82 -9.74
CA LEU A 58 14.55 -4.13 -8.67
C LEU A 58 15.01 -5.59 -8.74
N SER A 59 16.32 -5.80 -8.68
CA SER A 59 16.90 -7.12 -8.50
C SER A 59 16.75 -7.59 -7.05
N LEU A 60 16.72 -8.91 -6.85
CA LEU A 60 16.78 -9.50 -5.52
C LEU A 60 18.02 -9.00 -4.76
N GLY A 61 17.84 -8.66 -3.48
CA GLY A 61 18.88 -8.05 -2.64
C GLY A 61 18.92 -6.52 -2.69
N SER A 62 18.16 -5.88 -3.60
CA SER A 62 17.98 -4.43 -3.57
C SER A 62 17.27 -3.97 -2.29
N THR A 63 17.59 -2.76 -1.84
CA THR A 63 17.02 -2.17 -0.62
C THR A 63 16.17 -0.95 -0.93
N MET A 64 15.21 -0.65 -0.06
CA MET A 64 14.45 0.58 -0.10
C MET A 64 13.94 0.99 1.28
N ASP A 65 13.71 2.28 1.45
CA ASP A 65 13.21 2.82 2.69
C ASP A 65 11.70 2.65 2.80
N VAL A 66 11.27 2.18 3.96
CA VAL A 66 9.87 2.01 4.33
C VAL A 66 9.59 2.77 5.61
N MET A 67 8.52 3.55 5.62
CA MET A 67 8.07 4.36 6.75
C MET A 67 6.62 4.01 7.11
N GLY A 68 6.32 3.90 8.40
CA GLY A 68 4.98 3.60 8.89
C GLY A 68 4.97 3.41 10.41
N PRO A 69 3.80 3.12 11.03
CA PRO A 69 2.48 3.00 10.39
C PRO A 69 1.88 4.35 9.99
N LEU A 70 1.12 4.35 8.89
CA LEU A 70 0.33 5.50 8.45
C LEU A 70 -1.14 5.12 8.25
N GLY A 71 -2.02 6.08 8.48
CA GLY A 71 -3.47 5.91 8.37
C GLY A 71 -4.19 6.56 9.54
N HIS A 72 -5.48 6.84 9.32
CA HIS A 72 -6.34 7.46 10.34
C HIS A 72 -7.40 6.49 10.87
N ILE A 73 -7.43 5.27 10.34
CA ILE A 73 -8.39 4.23 10.70
C ILE A 73 -7.63 3.04 11.26
N GLU A 74 -8.03 2.58 12.43
CA GLU A 74 -7.48 1.40 13.09
C GLU A 74 -8.63 0.51 13.55
N TYR A 75 -8.62 -0.76 13.14
CA TYR A 75 -9.59 -1.73 13.60
C TYR A 75 -9.08 -2.42 14.87
N ILE A 76 -9.82 -2.26 15.96
CA ILE A 76 -9.42 -2.73 17.30
C ILE A 76 -10.02 -4.12 17.59
N GLY A 77 -10.90 -4.61 16.71
CA GLY A 77 -11.56 -5.91 16.86
C GLY A 77 -13.03 -5.79 17.25
N HIS A 78 -13.79 -6.87 17.02
CA HIS A 78 -15.19 -7.02 17.45
C HIS A 78 -16.14 -5.87 17.03
N GLY A 79 -15.86 -5.24 15.88
CA GLY A 79 -16.67 -4.12 15.36
C GLY A 79 -16.25 -2.74 15.89
N SER A 80 -15.26 -2.67 16.77
CA SER A 80 -14.67 -1.43 17.29
C SER A 80 -13.51 -0.97 16.42
N PHE A 81 -13.47 0.33 16.13
CA PHE A 81 -12.39 0.96 15.36
C PHE A 81 -12.24 2.43 15.75
N THR A 82 -11.08 3.02 15.48
CA THR A 82 -10.88 4.47 15.59
C THR A 82 -10.89 5.11 14.21
N VAL A 83 -11.37 6.35 14.15
CA VAL A 83 -11.27 7.23 12.96
C VAL A 83 -10.75 8.58 13.45
N TYR A 84 -9.55 8.97 13.03
CA TYR A 84 -8.81 10.11 13.58
C TYR A 84 -8.75 10.06 15.12
N SER A 85 -8.38 8.90 15.65
CA SER A 85 -8.31 8.61 17.10
C SER A 85 -9.64 8.73 17.85
N LYS A 86 -10.76 8.93 17.16
CA LYS A 86 -12.10 8.93 17.77
C LYS A 86 -12.71 7.53 17.69
N PRO A 87 -13.16 6.95 18.81
CA PRO A 87 -13.73 5.62 18.81
C PRO A 87 -15.06 5.58 18.05
N LYS A 88 -15.27 4.48 17.32
CA LYS A 88 -16.44 4.16 16.53
C LYS A 88 -16.74 2.67 16.68
N PHE A 89 -18.01 2.32 16.48
CA PHE A 89 -18.49 0.95 16.53
C PHE A 89 -19.46 0.70 15.38
N ALA A 90 -19.35 -0.45 14.73
CA ALA A 90 -20.29 -0.90 13.72
C ALA A 90 -20.47 -2.42 13.76
N LYS A 91 -21.73 -2.89 13.69
CA LYS A 91 -22.07 -4.32 13.56
C LYS A 91 -21.98 -4.81 12.11
N ARG A 92 -22.05 -3.90 11.14
CA ARG A 92 -22.01 -4.19 9.71
C ARG A 92 -21.06 -3.20 9.05
N LEU A 93 -20.13 -3.71 8.26
CA LEU A 93 -19.21 -2.91 7.46
C LEU A 93 -19.54 -3.12 5.99
N ALA A 94 -19.76 -2.01 5.28
CA ALA A 94 -19.85 -2.01 3.83
C ALA A 94 -18.51 -1.53 3.28
N MET A 95 -17.84 -2.38 2.50
CA MET A 95 -16.52 -2.10 1.94
C MET A 95 -16.64 -2.04 0.43
N LEU A 96 -16.50 -0.83 -0.13
CA LEU A 96 -16.50 -0.60 -1.57
C LEU A 96 -15.06 -0.34 -2.03
N VAL A 97 -14.55 -1.20 -2.90
CA VAL A 97 -13.17 -1.16 -3.37
C VAL A 97 -13.08 -1.42 -4.87
N GLY A 98 -12.02 -0.91 -5.49
CA GLY A 98 -11.73 -1.10 -6.90
C GLY A 98 -10.24 -1.22 -7.17
N GLY A 99 -9.87 -2.21 -8.00
CA GLY A 99 -8.48 -2.48 -8.36
C GLY A 99 -7.60 -2.79 -7.14
N THR A 100 -6.40 -2.22 -7.11
CA THR A 100 -5.41 -2.47 -6.05
C THR A 100 -5.81 -1.93 -4.68
N ARG A 101 -6.90 -1.14 -4.57
CA ARG A 101 -7.42 -0.64 -3.29
C ARG A 101 -8.15 -1.72 -2.47
N ILE A 102 -8.10 -2.97 -2.89
CA ILE A 102 -8.55 -4.12 -2.10
C ILE A 102 -7.61 -4.42 -0.91
N THR A 103 -6.32 -4.12 -1.01
CA THR A 103 -5.33 -4.53 0.00
C THR A 103 -5.54 -3.95 1.41
N PRO A 104 -6.11 -2.74 1.63
CA PRO A 104 -6.45 -2.28 2.98
C PRO A 104 -7.68 -2.97 3.60
N ILE A 105 -8.42 -3.74 2.80
CA ILE A 105 -9.66 -4.43 3.21
C ILE A 105 -9.44 -5.94 3.43
N TYR A 106 -8.45 -6.50 2.74
CA TYR A 106 -8.05 -7.91 2.88
C TYR A 106 -7.45 -8.18 4.27
#